data_AF-A0A3Q7NR95-F1
#
_entry.id   AF-A0A3Q7NR95-F1
#
_cell.length_a   1.000
_cell.length_b   1.000
_cell.length_c   1.000
_cell.angle_alpha   90.00
_cell.angle_beta   90.00
_cell.angle_gamma   90.00
#
_symmetry.space_group_name_H-M   'P 1'
#
loop_
_entity.id
_entity.type
_entity.pdbx_description
1 polymer ?
#
loop_
_entity_poly.entity_id
_entity_poly.type
_entity_poly.pdbx_seq_one_letter_code
_entity_poly.pdbx_strand_id
1 'polypeptide(L)'
;MMYQEPARWSYTFQTFSFMSRLKVQLEPFPEKLLQAENAIQIFERSVYSDRYIFAKNLFENGSLSDIEWHIYQDWHSFLLQEFASQLRLHGFIYLQATPQVCLKRLHQRAREEEKGVELEYLEQLHSQHESWLVHKTTELHFEALLNIPVLVLDVNEDFSEEVTKQEELMKKVNTFVKNL
;
A
#
# COMPACT_ATOMS: atom_id res chain seq x y z
N MET A 1 -14.67 1.54 -14.73
CA MET A 1 -13.57 1.51 -15.71
C MET A 1 -12.60 0.36 -15.41
N MET A 2 -11.75 0.40 -14.38
CA MET A 2 -10.87 -0.74 -14.03
C MET A 2 -11.65 -1.97 -13.52
N TYR A 3 -12.50 -1.80 -12.52
CA TYR A 3 -13.31 -2.90 -11.97
C TYR A 3 -14.39 -3.48 -12.91
N GLN A 4 -14.66 -2.80 -14.04
CA GLN A 4 -15.65 -3.27 -15.03
C GLN A 4 -15.02 -4.15 -16.12
N GLU A 5 -13.79 -3.82 -16.55
CA GLU A 5 -13.04 -4.58 -17.55
C GLU A 5 -11.57 -4.70 -17.11
N PRO A 6 -11.27 -5.49 -16.06
CA PRO A 6 -9.95 -5.51 -15.44
C PRO A 6 -8.88 -5.99 -16.41
N ALA A 7 -9.16 -6.99 -17.26
CA ALA A 7 -8.24 -7.46 -18.30
C ALA A 7 -7.85 -6.37 -19.32
N ARG A 8 -8.69 -5.34 -19.51
CA ARG A 8 -8.42 -4.26 -20.46
C ARG A 8 -7.70 -3.07 -19.81
N TRP A 9 -8.01 -2.77 -18.55
CA TRP A 9 -7.64 -1.50 -17.92
C TRP A 9 -6.66 -1.64 -16.76
N SER A 10 -6.34 -2.85 -16.30
CA SER A 10 -5.43 -3.06 -15.17
C SER A 10 -4.07 -2.43 -15.42
N TYR A 11 -3.45 -2.67 -16.57
CA TYR A 11 -2.14 -2.12 -16.88
C TYR A 11 -2.14 -0.58 -16.88
N THR A 12 -3.13 0.02 -17.56
CA THR A 12 -3.30 1.47 -17.61
C THR A 12 -3.51 2.06 -16.22
N PHE A 13 -4.37 1.43 -15.41
CA PHE A 13 -4.67 1.88 -14.06
C PHE A 13 -3.45 1.78 -13.14
N GLN A 14 -2.75 0.64 -13.15
CA GLN A 14 -1.55 0.45 -12.31
C GLN A 14 -0.44 1.42 -12.68
N THR A 15 -0.26 1.68 -13.99
CA THR A 15 0.70 2.69 -14.46
C THR A 15 0.33 4.08 -13.94
N PHE A 16 -0.94 4.49 -14.07
CA PHE A 16 -1.37 5.81 -13.58
C PHE A 16 -1.26 5.95 -12.06
N SER A 17 -1.71 4.94 -11.31
CA SER A 17 -1.64 4.90 -9.85
C SER A 17 -0.20 5.07 -9.38
N PHE A 18 0.71 4.22 -9.88
CA PHE A 18 2.14 4.33 -9.55
C PHE A 18 2.68 5.71 -9.88
N MET A 19 2.43 6.25 -11.09
CA MET A 19 3.02 7.53 -11.49
C MET A 19 2.52 8.68 -10.62
N SER A 20 1.25 8.67 -10.20
CA SER A 20 0.73 9.67 -9.26
C SER A 20 1.42 9.56 -7.90
N ARG A 21 1.65 8.33 -7.41
CA ARG A 21 2.23 8.10 -6.10
C ARG A 21 3.72 8.40 -6.07
N LEU A 22 4.43 8.03 -7.14
CA LEU A 22 5.82 8.40 -7.37
C LEU A 22 5.96 9.92 -7.32
N LYS A 23 5.14 10.67 -8.07
CA LYS A 23 5.18 12.15 -8.04
C LYS A 23 5.02 12.71 -6.63
N VAL A 24 4.03 12.25 -5.87
CA VAL A 24 3.81 12.70 -4.49
C VAL A 24 4.99 12.37 -3.57
N GLN A 25 5.65 11.21 -3.76
CA GLN A 25 6.82 10.85 -2.97
C GLN A 25 8.09 11.61 -3.35
N LEU A 26 8.17 12.15 -4.57
CA LEU A 26 9.27 12.99 -5.03
C LEU A 26 9.05 14.49 -4.77
N GLU A 27 7.86 14.88 -4.29
CA GLU A 27 7.60 16.27 -3.93
C GLU A 27 8.52 16.72 -2.78
N PRO A 28 9.09 17.94 -2.82
CA PRO A 28 9.88 18.46 -1.74
C PRO A 28 9.10 18.50 -0.42
N PHE A 29 9.81 18.32 0.70
CA PHE A 29 9.19 18.48 2.00
C PHE A 29 8.60 19.90 2.16
N PRO A 30 7.34 20.01 2.62
CA PRO A 30 6.76 21.29 3.01
C PRO A 30 7.66 22.03 4.01
N GLU A 31 7.75 23.37 3.89
CA GLU A 31 8.61 24.21 4.74
C GLU A 31 8.39 23.96 6.24
N LYS A 32 7.14 23.70 6.65
CA LYS A 32 6.78 23.37 8.04
C LYS A 32 7.49 22.11 8.54
N LEU A 33 7.68 21.10 7.69
CA LEU A 33 8.42 19.88 8.05
C LEU A 33 9.92 20.15 8.11
N LEU A 34 10.46 20.98 7.22
CA LEU A 34 11.89 21.34 7.24
C LEU A 34 12.31 22.08 8.53
N GLN A 35 11.37 22.75 9.20
CA GLN A 35 11.61 23.46 10.45
C GLN A 35 11.38 22.60 11.71
N ALA A 36 10.84 21.39 11.57
CA ALA A 36 10.54 20.52 12.70
C ALA A 36 11.77 19.70 13.12
N GLU A 37 12.05 19.65 14.42
CA GLU A 37 13.18 18.87 14.97
C GLU A 37 13.04 17.36 14.72
N ASN A 38 11.80 16.85 14.69
CA ASN A 38 11.46 15.47 14.37
C ASN A 38 10.40 15.42 13.26
N ALA A 39 10.79 15.84 12.06
CA ALA A 39 9.91 15.86 10.90
C ALA A 39 9.48 14.44 10.50
N ILE A 40 8.17 14.20 10.42
CA ILE A 40 7.58 12.93 10.00
C ILE A 40 6.70 13.17 8.79
N GLN A 41 6.95 12.45 7.70
CA GLN A 41 6.08 12.41 6.54
C GLN A 41 5.40 11.04 6.46
N ILE A 42 4.08 11.04 6.33
CA ILE A 42 3.25 9.83 6.22
C ILE A 42 2.65 9.79 4.83
N PHE A 43 2.73 8.62 4.19
CA PHE A 43 2.11 8.36 2.90
C PHE A 43 0.96 7.37 3.07
N GLU A 44 -0.16 7.60 2.36
CA GLU A 44 -1.17 6.56 2.19
C GLU A 44 -0.64 5.55 1.17
N ARG A 45 -0.29 4.36 1.65
CA ARG A 45 0.40 3.30 0.89
C ARG A 45 1.77 3.77 0.35
N SER A 46 2.32 3.05 -0.63
CA SER A 46 3.63 3.33 -1.22
C SER A 46 3.75 2.80 -2.65
N VAL A 47 4.73 3.29 -3.40
CA VAL A 47 5.07 2.76 -4.74
C VAL A 47 5.32 1.25 -4.70
N TYR A 48 5.84 0.74 -3.58
CA TYR A 48 6.07 -0.68 -3.36
C TYR A 48 4.76 -1.48 -3.29
N SER A 49 3.74 -0.96 -2.61
CA SER A 49 2.43 -1.63 -2.58
C SER A 49 1.74 -1.65 -3.94
N ASP A 50 1.96 -0.65 -4.80
CA ASP A 50 1.41 -0.68 -6.16
C ASP A 50 1.93 -1.93 -6.92
N ARG A 51 3.22 -2.26 -6.78
CA ARG A 51 3.79 -3.49 -7.38
C ARG A 51 3.45 -4.77 -6.62
N TYR A 52 3.82 -4.85 -5.35
CA TYR A 52 3.84 -6.11 -4.59
C TYR A 52 2.48 -6.53 -4.04
N ILE A 53 1.49 -5.62 -4.01
CA ILE A 53 0.11 -5.95 -3.68
C ILE A 53 -0.73 -5.94 -4.95
N PHE A 54 -0.94 -4.77 -5.56
CA PHE A 54 -1.99 -4.62 -6.56
C PHE A 54 -1.62 -5.18 -7.93
N ALA A 55 -0.49 -4.76 -8.51
CA ALA A 55 -0.08 -5.23 -9.82
C ALA A 55 0.26 -6.74 -9.80
N LYS A 56 0.96 -7.22 -8.77
CA LYS A 56 1.20 -8.66 -8.57
C LYS A 56 -0.11 -9.45 -8.51
N ASN A 57 -1.09 -8.98 -7.73
CA ASN A 57 -2.40 -9.65 -7.66
C ASN A 57 -3.14 -9.67 -9.00
N LEU A 58 -3.09 -8.55 -9.73
CA LEU A 58 -3.74 -8.44 -11.04
C LEU A 58 -3.06 -9.33 -12.09
N PHE A 59 -1.75 -9.56 -11.97
CA PHE A 59 -1.08 -10.57 -12.78
C PHE A 59 -1.51 -11.98 -12.39
N GLU A 60 -1.46 -12.32 -11.10
CA GLU A 60 -1.80 -13.66 -10.61
C GLU A 60 -3.26 -14.06 -10.85
N ASN A 61 -4.18 -13.10 -10.88
CA ASN A 61 -5.59 -13.35 -11.19
C ASN A 61 -5.94 -13.21 -12.68
N GLY A 62 -4.94 -13.02 -13.56
CA GLY A 62 -5.11 -12.98 -15.02
C GLY A 62 -5.62 -11.66 -15.60
N SER A 63 -5.69 -10.59 -14.80
CA SER A 63 -6.08 -9.25 -15.26
C SER A 63 -4.94 -8.47 -15.93
N LEU A 64 -3.68 -8.85 -15.69
CA LEU A 64 -2.52 -8.42 -16.48
C LEU A 64 -1.99 -9.60 -17.28
N SER A 65 -1.73 -9.37 -18.56
CA SER A 65 -1.01 -10.34 -19.40
C SER A 65 0.48 -10.42 -19.01
N ASP A 66 1.15 -11.48 -19.45
CA ASP A 66 2.60 -11.65 -19.25
C ASP A 66 3.41 -10.46 -19.79
N ILE A 67 3.00 -9.93 -20.95
CA ILE A 67 3.65 -8.77 -21.58
C ILE A 67 3.46 -7.51 -20.72
N GLU A 68 2.23 -7.25 -20.28
CA GLU A 68 1.93 -6.08 -19.43
C GLU A 68 2.65 -6.18 -18.09
N TRP A 69 2.69 -7.37 -17.49
CA TRP A 69 3.40 -7.60 -16.24
C TRP A 69 4.90 -7.40 -16.39
N HIS A 70 5.50 -7.93 -17.46
CA HIS A 70 6.92 -7.74 -17.75
C HIS A 70 7.27 -6.26 -17.93
N ILE A 71 6.50 -5.54 -18.76
CA ILE A 71 6.70 -4.11 -18.99
C ILE A 71 6.52 -3.32 -17.69
N TYR A 72 5.47 -3.62 -16.91
CA TYR A 72 5.21 -2.96 -15.62
C TYR A 72 6.40 -3.08 -14.68
N GLN A 73 6.94 -4.29 -14.53
CA GLN A 73 8.08 -4.55 -13.65
C GLN A 73 9.35 -3.84 -14.13
N ASP A 74 9.59 -3.80 -15.44
CA ASP A 74 10.78 -3.18 -16.02
C ASP A 74 10.82 -1.68 -15.70
N TRP A 75 9.79 -0.92 -16.09
CA TRP A 75 9.78 0.51 -15.83
C TRP A 75 9.67 0.84 -14.34
N HIS A 76 8.95 0.02 -13.56
CA HIS A 76 8.86 0.22 -12.11
C HIS A 76 10.24 0.07 -11.45
N SER A 77 11.00 -0.95 -11.82
CA SER A 77 12.34 -1.18 -11.29
C SER A 77 13.30 -0.07 -11.70
N PHE A 78 13.26 0.33 -12.98
CA PHE A 78 14.05 1.44 -13.50
C PHE A 78 13.80 2.74 -12.71
N LEU A 79 12.55 3.17 -12.56
CA LEU A 79 12.25 4.43 -11.88
C LEU A 79 12.60 4.40 -10.38
N LEU A 80 12.35 3.29 -9.70
CA LEU A 80 12.74 3.18 -8.29
C LEU A 80 14.26 3.18 -8.11
N GLN A 81 15.02 2.67 -9.08
CA GLN A 81 16.48 2.75 -9.07
C GLN A 81 16.96 4.19 -9.30
N GLU A 82 16.41 4.89 -10.30
CA GLU A 82 16.78 6.29 -10.60
C GLU A 82 16.49 7.25 -9.43
N PHE A 83 15.39 7.01 -8.71
CA PHE A 83 14.95 7.87 -7.59
C PHE A 83 15.20 7.26 -6.20
N ALA A 84 16.04 6.24 -6.08
CA ALA A 84 16.23 5.46 -4.85
C ALA A 84 16.56 6.32 -3.61
N SER A 85 17.35 7.39 -3.79
CA SER A 85 17.75 8.29 -2.70
C SER A 85 16.60 9.15 -2.16
N GLN A 86 15.58 9.41 -2.98
CA GLN A 86 14.43 10.26 -2.64
C GLN A 86 13.25 9.43 -2.10
N LEU A 87 13.16 8.15 -2.48
CA LEU A 87 12.04 7.25 -2.15
C LEU A 87 12.28 6.40 -0.90
N ARG A 88 13.24 6.78 -0.06
CA ARG A 88 13.59 6.03 1.15
C ARG A 88 12.43 6.08 2.15
N LEU A 89 11.96 4.90 2.55
CA LEU A 89 11.00 4.73 3.64
C LEU A 89 11.71 4.20 4.89
N HIS A 90 11.25 4.64 6.05
CA HIS A 90 11.82 4.24 7.35
C HIS A 90 11.00 3.15 8.04
N GLY A 91 9.72 3.01 7.70
CA GLY A 91 8.83 2.03 8.32
C GLY A 91 7.52 1.90 7.57
N PHE A 92 6.82 0.78 7.78
CA PHE A 92 5.45 0.59 7.35
C PHE A 92 4.53 0.49 8.57
N ILE A 93 3.35 1.12 8.48
CA ILE A 93 2.25 0.89 9.41
C ILE A 93 1.20 0.08 8.66
N TYR A 94 1.04 -1.18 9.05
CA TYR A 94 0.08 -2.09 8.44
C TYR A 94 -1.21 -2.13 9.26
N LEU A 95 -2.27 -1.53 8.71
CA LEU A 95 -3.62 -1.59 9.25
C LEU A 95 -4.26 -2.92 8.86
N GLN A 96 -4.15 -3.91 9.73
CA GLN A 96 -4.61 -5.27 9.49
C GLN A 96 -6.08 -5.43 9.88
N ALA A 97 -6.90 -5.86 8.92
CA ALA A 97 -8.29 -6.26 9.15
C ALA A 97 -8.62 -7.44 8.25
N THR A 98 -9.55 -8.27 8.71
CA THR A 98 -10.03 -9.42 7.94
C THR A 98 -10.75 -8.97 6.66
N PRO A 99 -10.72 -9.77 5.58
CA PRO A 99 -11.45 -9.48 4.35
C PRO A 99 -12.93 -9.18 4.56
N GLN A 100 -13.58 -9.87 5.52
CA GLN A 100 -14.99 -9.69 5.85
C GLN A 100 -15.25 -8.31 6.49
N VAL A 101 -14.37 -7.86 7.39
CA VAL A 101 -14.44 -6.50 7.97
C VAL A 101 -14.21 -5.46 6.88
N CYS A 102 -13.23 -5.67 6.00
CA CYS A 102 -12.96 -4.79 4.86
C CYS A 102 -14.16 -4.69 3.91
N LEU A 103 -14.82 -5.81 3.59
CA LEU A 103 -16.01 -5.83 2.73
C LEU A 103 -17.17 -5.06 3.37
N LYS A 104 -17.41 -5.26 4.67
CA LYS A 104 -18.42 -4.51 5.42
C LYS A 104 -18.16 -3.00 5.33
N ARG A 105 -16.91 -2.56 5.56
CA ARG A 105 -16.51 -1.15 5.48
C ARG A 105 -16.62 -0.58 4.07
N LEU A 106 -16.30 -1.38 3.06
CA LEU A 106 -16.44 -1.02 1.65
C LEU A 106 -17.91 -0.75 1.31
N HIS A 107 -18.83 -1.65 1.72
CA HIS A 107 -20.27 -1.45 1.54
C HIS A 107 -20.81 -0.23 2.29
N GLN A 108 -20.37 0.00 3.52
CA GLN A 108 -20.76 1.18 4.31
C GLN A 108 -20.33 2.49 3.65
N ARG A 109 -19.16 2.51 3.00
CA ARG A 109 -18.65 3.69 2.30
C ARG A 109 -19.39 3.99 1.00
N ALA A 110 -20.01 2.97 0.40
CA ALA A 110 -20.90 3.08 -0.77
C ALA A 110 -20.29 3.83 -1.97
N ARG A 111 -19.01 3.61 -2.28
CA ARG A 111 -18.39 4.15 -3.50
C ARG A 111 -18.89 3.36 -4.71
N GLU A 112 -19.40 4.08 -5.71
CA GLU A 112 -19.97 3.49 -6.92
C GLU A 112 -18.97 2.57 -7.64
N GLU A 113 -17.69 2.95 -7.67
CA GLU A 113 -16.63 2.22 -8.35
C GLU A 113 -16.30 0.88 -7.69
N GLU A 114 -16.63 0.71 -6.41
CA GLU A 114 -16.26 -0.44 -5.60
C GLU A 114 -17.42 -1.42 -5.40
N LYS A 115 -18.63 -1.11 -5.88
CA LYS A 115 -19.83 -1.94 -5.68
C LYS A 115 -19.72 -3.38 -6.19
N GLY A 116 -18.85 -3.63 -7.18
CA GLY A 116 -18.62 -4.96 -7.75
C GLY A 116 -17.44 -5.70 -7.12
N VAL A 117 -16.85 -5.19 -6.05
CA VAL A 117 -15.73 -5.85 -5.36
C VAL A 117 -16.26 -6.99 -4.50
N GLU A 118 -15.89 -8.21 -4.88
CA GLU A 118 -16.26 -9.43 -4.16
C GLU A 118 -15.28 -9.76 -3.02
N LEU A 119 -15.75 -10.57 -2.06
CA LEU A 119 -14.94 -11.02 -0.93
C LEU A 119 -13.65 -11.71 -1.38
N GLU A 120 -13.72 -12.55 -2.41
CA GLU A 120 -12.58 -13.29 -2.95
C GLU A 120 -11.43 -12.34 -3.36
N TYR A 121 -11.75 -11.20 -3.99
CA TYR A 121 -10.74 -10.22 -4.36
C TYR A 121 -10.06 -9.62 -3.12
N LEU A 122 -10.82 -9.35 -2.06
CA LEU A 122 -10.27 -8.86 -0.79
C LEU A 122 -9.42 -9.91 -0.07
N GLU A 123 -9.79 -11.19 -0.16
CA GLU A 123 -9.00 -12.31 0.36
C GLU A 123 -7.66 -12.43 -0.37
N GLN A 124 -7.66 -12.29 -1.70
CA GLN A 124 -6.43 -12.26 -2.51
C GLN A 124 -5.52 -11.09 -2.06
N LEU A 125 -6.06 -9.87 -1.99
CA LEU A 125 -5.29 -8.71 -1.53
C LEU A 125 -4.77 -8.88 -0.10
N HIS A 126 -5.59 -9.42 0.81
CA HIS A 126 -5.17 -9.70 2.18
C HIS A 126 -3.98 -10.66 2.22
N SER A 127 -4.04 -11.75 1.46
CA SER A 127 -2.94 -12.71 1.34
C SER A 127 -1.64 -12.07 0.85
N GLN A 128 -1.70 -11.13 -0.11
CA GLN A 128 -0.51 -10.38 -0.56
C GLN A 128 0.09 -9.53 0.57
N HIS A 129 -0.76 -8.87 1.38
CA HIS A 129 -0.29 -8.09 2.52
C HIS A 129 0.33 -8.96 3.60
N GLU A 130 -0.31 -10.08 3.97
CA GLU A 130 0.24 -11.02 4.96
C GLU A 130 1.58 -11.59 4.49
N SER A 131 1.67 -12.01 3.23
CA SER A 131 2.90 -12.56 2.64
C SER A 131 4.05 -11.56 2.66
N TRP A 132 3.79 -10.28 2.39
CA TRP A 132 4.82 -9.25 2.35
C TRP A 132 5.14 -8.65 3.72
N LEU A 133 4.12 -8.22 4.47
CA LEU A 133 4.29 -7.40 5.66
C LEU A 133 4.47 -8.22 6.93
N VAL A 134 3.93 -9.45 6.97
CA VAL A 134 3.95 -10.33 8.15
C VAL A 134 4.91 -11.52 7.95
N HIS A 135 4.65 -12.36 6.95
CA HIS A 135 5.39 -13.62 6.76
C HIS A 135 6.73 -13.47 6.04
N LYS A 136 6.96 -12.34 5.37
CA LYS A 136 8.20 -12.04 4.62
C LYS A 136 8.52 -13.09 3.55
N THR A 137 7.49 -13.64 2.91
CA THR A 137 7.60 -14.65 1.85
C THR A 137 7.53 -14.08 0.44
N THR A 138 7.03 -12.85 0.27
CA THR A 138 7.04 -12.15 -1.01
C THR A 138 8.47 -11.84 -1.45
N GLU A 139 8.85 -12.27 -2.65
CA GLU A 139 10.16 -11.95 -3.24
C GLU A 139 10.28 -10.45 -3.56
N LEU A 140 11.21 -9.78 -2.90
CA LEU A 140 11.46 -8.34 -3.07
C LEU A 140 12.71 -8.11 -3.92
N HIS A 141 12.65 -7.07 -4.73
CA HIS A 141 13.68 -6.74 -5.72
C HIS A 141 14.47 -5.49 -5.34
N PHE A 142 14.22 -4.95 -4.14
CA PHE A 142 14.84 -3.74 -3.63
C PHE A 142 15.43 -4.03 -2.25
N GLU A 143 16.76 -3.97 -2.14
CA GLU A 143 17.48 -4.23 -0.88
C GLU A 143 16.99 -3.32 0.25
N ALA A 144 16.68 -2.07 -0.08
CA ALA A 144 16.14 -1.08 0.84
C ALA A 144 14.88 -1.54 1.58
N LEU A 145 14.11 -2.49 1.04
CA LEU A 145 12.87 -2.99 1.64
C LEU A 145 13.07 -4.16 2.60
N LEU A 146 14.16 -4.92 2.47
CA LEU A 146 14.31 -6.22 3.13
C LEU A 146 14.20 -6.13 4.65
N ASN A 147 14.69 -5.03 5.23
CA ASN A 147 14.80 -4.85 6.67
C ASN A 147 13.98 -3.66 7.20
N ILE A 148 13.00 -3.15 6.44
CA ILE A 148 12.16 -2.04 6.91
C ILE A 148 11.24 -2.53 8.04
N PRO A 149 11.26 -1.87 9.22
CA PRO A 149 10.36 -2.16 10.32
C PRO A 149 8.88 -2.07 9.91
N VAL A 150 8.05 -2.97 10.41
CA VAL A 150 6.61 -2.98 10.19
C VAL A 150 5.88 -2.95 11.53
N LEU A 151 5.06 -1.92 11.75
CA LEU A 151 4.09 -1.89 12.84
C LEU A 151 2.77 -2.48 12.35
N VAL A 152 2.38 -3.63 12.90
CA VAL A 152 1.07 -4.22 12.63
C VAL A 152 0.06 -3.72 13.65
N LEU A 153 -1.05 -3.17 13.17
CA LEU A 153 -2.17 -2.71 13.99
C LEU A 153 -3.42 -3.51 13.60
N ASP A 154 -3.91 -4.34 14.52
CA ASP A 154 -5.21 -4.98 14.37
C ASP A 154 -6.31 -3.93 14.51
N VAL A 155 -7.05 -3.75 13.41
CA VAL A 155 -8.17 -2.81 13.29
C VAL A 155 -9.43 -3.54 12.84
N ASN A 156 -9.65 -4.78 13.26
CA ASN A 156 -10.92 -5.47 13.06
C ASN A 156 -12.07 -4.80 13.82
N GLU A 157 -11.80 -4.39 15.06
CA GLU A 157 -12.71 -3.54 15.84
C GLU A 157 -12.79 -2.15 15.21
N ASP A 158 -13.99 -1.58 15.20
CA ASP A 158 -14.22 -0.25 14.67
C ASP A 158 -13.72 0.81 15.65
N PHE A 159 -12.60 1.44 15.31
CA PHE A 159 -11.99 2.49 16.13
C PHE A 159 -12.45 3.90 15.71
N SER A 160 -13.36 4.05 14.74
CA SER A 160 -13.76 5.36 14.20
C SER A 160 -14.39 6.27 15.25
N GLU A 161 -15.14 5.72 16.20
CA GLU A 161 -15.83 6.46 17.27
C GLU A 161 -15.30 6.12 18.68
N GLU A 162 -14.41 5.14 18.81
CA GLU A 162 -13.91 4.67 20.11
C GLU A 162 -12.60 5.37 20.50
N VAL A 163 -12.73 6.47 21.24
CA VAL A 163 -11.59 7.31 21.68
C VAL A 163 -10.50 6.48 22.39
N THR A 164 -10.89 5.54 23.27
CA THR A 164 -9.92 4.69 23.98
C THR A 164 -9.08 3.84 23.03
N LYS A 165 -9.71 3.29 21.98
CA LYS A 165 -9.00 2.51 20.96
C LYS A 165 -8.10 3.41 20.10
N GLN A 166 -8.56 4.61 19.74
CA GLN A 166 -7.76 5.59 19.00
C GLN A 166 -6.50 5.97 19.78
N GLU A 167 -6.62 6.26 21.08
CA GLU A 167 -5.49 6.58 21.95
C GLU A 167 -4.50 5.41 22.06
N GLU A 168 -5.00 4.18 22.18
CA GLU A 168 -4.17 2.97 22.20
C GLU A 168 -3.36 2.80 20.90
N LEU A 169 -4.03 2.92 19.74
CA LEU A 169 -3.39 2.82 18.43
C LEU A 169 -2.36 3.93 18.24
N MET A 170 -2.69 5.17 18.60
CA MET A 170 -1.77 6.30 18.50
C MET A 170 -0.57 6.17 19.44
N LYS A 171 -0.73 5.56 20.61
CA LYS A 171 0.40 5.24 21.50
C LYS A 171 1.36 4.25 20.83
N LYS A 172 0.84 3.20 20.19
CA LYS A 172 1.65 2.23 19.42
C LYS A 172 2.39 2.90 18.27
N VAL A 173 1.71 3.75 17.49
CA VAL A 173 2.33 4.53 16.40
C VAL A 173 3.43 5.45 16.93
N ASN A 174 3.18 6.21 17.99
CA ASN A 174 4.16 7.10 18.58
C ASN A 174 5.40 6.36 19.10
N THR A 175 5.21 5.21 19.74
CA THR A 175 6.33 4.36 20.18
C THR A 175 7.12 3.83 18.99
N PHE A 176 6.44 3.38 17.93
CA PHE A 176 7.10 2.88 16.74
C PHE A 176 7.94 3.94 16.04
N VAL A 177 7.35 5.11 15.76
CA VAL A 177 8.04 6.20 15.04
C VAL A 177 9.24 6.75 15.83
N LYS A 178 9.18 6.76 17.17
CA LYS A 178 10.32 7.17 18.02
C LYS A 178 11.49 6.19 18.02
N ASN A 179 11.27 4.95 17.60
CA ASN A 179 12.27 3.87 17.59
C ASN A 179 12.81 3.59 16.17
N LEU A 180 12.40 4.36 15.16
CA LEU A 180 12.97 4.34 13.81
C LEU A 180 14.25 5.18 13.75
#